data_AF-A0A1M5FHR7-F1
#
_entry.id   AF-A0A1M5FHR7-F1
#
_cell.length_a   1.000
_cell.length_b   1.000
_cell.length_c   1.000
_cell.angle_alpha   90.00
_cell.angle_beta   90.00
_cell.angle_gamma   90.00
#
_symmetry.space_group_name_H-M   'P 1'
#
loop_
_entity.id
_entity.type
_entity.pdbx_description
1 polymer ?
#
loop_
_entity_poly.entity_id
_entity_poly.type
_entity_poly.pdbx_seq_one_letter_code
_entity_poly.pdbx_strand_id
1 'polypeptide(L)'
;MDFNVIQITRINTEPFSFTDKTNITFPVPPLASAKIYDDNGVKTLKICATLYINSKDSQNPVVGTLTEHVNIVEIYFDYDWDEETPETYDVWYVEIDYSSQTVENITTVMSYLRDIDPETSRGTETTVKYP
;
A
#
# COMPACT_ATOMS: atom_id res chain seq x y z
N MET A 1 -17.59 5.47 -3.49
CA MET A 1 -16.33 4.96 -4.07
C MET A 1 -15.96 3.80 -3.18
N ASP A 2 -16.08 2.58 -3.69
CA ASP A 2 -15.80 1.38 -2.90
C ASP A 2 -14.74 0.58 -3.65
N PHE A 3 -13.65 0.29 -2.95
CA PHE A 3 -12.70 -0.74 -3.36
C PHE A 3 -12.90 -1.94 -2.45
N ASN A 4 -12.64 -3.13 -2.99
CA ASN A 4 -12.65 -4.36 -2.23
C ASN A 4 -11.24 -4.93 -2.17
N VAL A 5 -10.74 -5.17 -0.97
CA VAL A 5 -9.47 -5.87 -0.77
C VAL A 5 -9.74 -7.36 -0.92
N ILE A 6 -9.22 -7.95 -2.00
CA ILE A 6 -9.40 -9.37 -2.31
C ILE A 6 -8.46 -10.21 -1.46
N GLN A 7 -7.20 -9.79 -1.35
CA GLN A 7 -6.22 -10.45 -0.50
C GLN A 7 -5.07 -9.52 -0.13
N ILE A 8 -4.52 -9.79 1.06
CA ILE A 8 -3.22 -9.31 1.53
C ILE A 8 -2.52 -10.54 2.08
N THR A 9 -1.47 -11.01 1.40
CA THR A 9 -0.83 -12.28 1.72
C THR A 9 0.68 -12.13 1.66
N ARG A 10 1.38 -12.59 2.70
CA ARG A 10 2.84 -12.76 2.63
C ARG A 10 3.18 -13.91 1.69
N ILE A 11 3.97 -13.65 0.65
CA ILE A 11 4.28 -14.63 -0.40
C ILE A 11 5.65 -15.29 -0.26
N ASN A 12 6.55 -14.73 0.55
CA ASN A 12 7.83 -15.37 0.88
C ASN A 12 7.71 -16.24 2.14
N THR A 13 8.45 -17.34 2.14
CA THR A 13 8.64 -18.19 3.34
C THR A 13 9.95 -17.88 4.05
N GLU A 14 10.99 -17.55 3.28
CA GLU A 14 12.31 -17.14 3.77
C GLU A 14 12.44 -15.61 3.70
N PRO A 15 13.16 -14.96 4.64
CA PRO A 15 13.40 -13.53 4.59
C PRO A 15 14.06 -13.11 3.28
N PHE A 16 13.47 -12.15 2.58
CA PHE A 16 14.01 -11.61 1.33
C PHE A 16 15.10 -10.58 1.63
N SER A 17 16.18 -10.55 0.86
CA SER A 17 17.17 -9.47 0.92
C SER A 17 17.50 -9.00 -0.48
N PHE A 18 17.49 -7.68 -0.67
CA PHE A 18 18.07 -7.11 -1.88
C PHE A 18 19.58 -7.33 -1.92
N THR A 19 20.08 -7.66 -3.11
CA THR A 19 21.53 -7.86 -3.34
C THR A 19 22.30 -6.54 -3.32
N ASP A 20 21.71 -5.46 -3.84
CA ASP A 20 22.30 -4.12 -3.81
C ASP A 20 21.60 -3.27 -2.74
N LYS A 21 22.11 -3.33 -1.51
CA LYS A 21 21.55 -2.55 -0.39
C LYS A 21 21.94 -1.08 -0.42
N THR A 22 22.98 -0.72 -1.18
CA THR A 22 23.57 0.63 -1.17
C THR A 22 22.82 1.63 -2.03
N ASN A 23 22.12 1.17 -3.07
CA ASN A 23 21.40 2.03 -4.01
C ASN A 23 19.88 1.96 -3.85
N ILE A 24 19.39 1.41 -2.74
CA ILE A 24 17.95 1.35 -2.45
C ILE A 24 17.54 2.58 -1.68
N THR A 25 16.53 3.28 -2.21
CA THR A 25 15.82 4.33 -1.48
C THR A 25 14.72 3.68 -0.65
N PHE A 26 14.71 3.98 0.64
CA PHE A 26 13.68 3.55 1.58
C PHE A 26 12.62 4.65 1.79
N PRO A 27 11.33 4.27 1.96
CA PRO A 27 10.78 2.93 1.77
C PRO A 27 10.81 2.49 0.30
N VAL A 28 10.89 1.17 0.05
CA VAL A 28 10.88 0.63 -1.32
C VAL A 28 9.48 0.86 -1.91
N PRO A 29 9.35 1.53 -3.07
CA PRO A 29 8.05 1.80 -3.66
C PRO A 29 7.34 0.48 -4.04
N PRO A 30 6.01 0.41 -3.91
CA PRO A 30 5.25 -0.75 -4.35
C PRO A 30 5.48 -1.06 -5.83
N LEU A 31 5.61 -2.34 -6.16
CA LEU A 31 5.56 -2.80 -7.54
C LEU A 31 4.12 -3.14 -7.89
N ALA A 32 3.44 -2.21 -8.56
CA ALA A 32 2.03 -2.35 -8.91
C ALA A 32 1.84 -2.66 -10.40
N SER A 33 0.82 -3.46 -10.69
CA SER A 33 0.25 -3.66 -12.01
C SER A 33 -1.25 -3.51 -11.92
N ALA A 34 -1.88 -3.06 -13.00
CA ALA A 34 -3.31 -2.87 -13.03
C ALA A 34 -3.90 -3.23 -14.39
N LYS A 35 -5.14 -3.72 -14.36
CA LYS A 35 -5.88 -4.05 -15.57
C LYS A 35 -7.38 -3.85 -15.35
N ILE A 36 -8.02 -3.23 -16.33
CA ILE A 36 -9.48 -3.18 -16.39
C ILE A 36 -10.01 -4.51 -16.92
N TYR A 37 -10.98 -5.08 -16.23
CA TYR A 37 -11.73 -6.26 -16.65
C TYR A 37 -13.23 -6.02 -16.52
N ASP A 38 -14.01 -6.91 -17.11
CA ASP A 38 -15.46 -6.93 -17.04
C ASP A 38 -15.89 -8.06 -16.11
N ASP A 39 -16.64 -7.73 -15.07
CA ASP A 39 -17.25 -8.67 -14.16
C ASP A 39 -18.78 -8.56 -14.27
N ASN A 40 -19.38 -9.46 -15.04
CA ASN A 40 -20.82 -9.52 -15.24
C ASN A 40 -21.44 -8.17 -15.68
N GLY A 41 -20.77 -7.45 -16.58
CA GLY A 41 -21.21 -6.14 -17.08
C GLY A 41 -20.78 -4.94 -16.24
N VAL A 42 -20.06 -5.16 -15.12
CA VAL A 42 -19.45 -4.11 -14.32
C VAL A 42 -17.97 -4.01 -14.69
N LYS A 43 -17.54 -2.83 -15.15
CA LYS A 43 -16.10 -2.57 -15.36
C LYS A 43 -15.44 -2.42 -14.00
N THR A 44 -14.31 -3.12 -13.84
CA THR A 44 -13.55 -3.13 -12.60
C THR A 44 -12.07 -3.02 -12.91
N LEU A 45 -11.38 -2.15 -12.19
CA LEU A 45 -9.93 -2.02 -12.20
C LEU A 45 -9.37 -2.98 -11.15
N LYS A 46 -8.72 -4.05 -11.61
CA LYS A 46 -7.91 -4.91 -10.74
C LYS A 46 -6.55 -4.26 -10.54
N ILE A 47 -6.14 -4.08 -9.29
CA ILE A 47 -4.83 -3.58 -8.90
C ILE A 47 -4.13 -4.68 -8.11
N CYS A 48 -2.94 -5.07 -8.56
CA CYS A 48 -2.09 -6.05 -7.91
C CYS A 48 -0.77 -5.38 -7.54
N ALA A 49 -0.39 -5.39 -6.27
CA ALA A 49 0.84 -4.77 -5.79
C ALA A 49 1.70 -5.75 -4.99
N THR A 50 3.01 -5.59 -5.11
CA THR A 50 4.00 -6.24 -4.24
C THR A 50 4.63 -5.19 -3.34
N LEU A 51 4.60 -5.43 -2.02
CA LEU A 51 5.18 -4.57 -0.99
C LEU A 51 6.37 -5.27 -0.35
N TYR A 52 7.40 -4.50 -0.01
CA TYR A 52 8.59 -4.98 0.69
C TYR A 52 8.65 -4.27 2.04
N ILE A 53 8.32 -4.99 3.10
CA ILE A 53 8.20 -4.45 4.47
C ILE A 53 9.25 -5.13 5.34
N ASN A 54 9.77 -4.42 6.35
CA ASN A 54 10.78 -4.98 7.24
C ASN A 54 10.28 -6.31 7.83
N SER A 55 11.05 -7.38 7.73
CA SER A 55 10.64 -8.70 8.24
C SER A 55 10.51 -8.74 9.77
N LYS A 56 11.11 -7.74 10.45
CA LYS A 56 10.96 -7.54 11.89
C LYS A 56 9.62 -6.88 12.25
N ASP A 57 8.95 -6.22 11.31
CA ASP A 57 7.66 -5.59 11.57
C ASP A 57 6.62 -6.68 11.90
N SER A 58 5.95 -6.51 13.02
CA SER A 58 4.93 -7.44 13.48
C SER A 58 3.56 -7.21 12.85
N GLN A 59 3.38 -6.07 12.18
CA GLN A 59 2.11 -5.63 11.63
C GLN A 59 2.05 -5.90 10.13
N ASN A 60 0.91 -6.43 9.69
CA ASN A 60 0.64 -6.62 8.27
C ASN A 60 0.33 -5.25 7.64
N PRO A 61 0.69 -5.04 6.36
CA PRO A 61 0.24 -3.86 5.65
C PRO A 61 -1.27 -3.85 5.51
N VAL A 62 -1.83 -2.66 5.37
CA VAL A 62 -3.24 -2.46 5.04
C VAL A 62 -3.38 -1.58 3.82
N VAL A 63 -4.48 -1.75 3.09
CA VAL A 63 -4.86 -0.78 2.06
C VAL A 63 -5.47 0.41 2.78
N GLY A 64 -4.76 1.53 2.74
CA GLY A 64 -5.17 2.77 3.40
C GLY A 64 -6.20 3.51 2.56
N THR A 65 -5.74 4.51 1.82
CA THR A 65 -6.61 5.38 1.00
C THR A 65 -6.50 5.02 -0.48
N LEU A 66 -7.64 5.01 -1.17
CA LEU A 66 -7.71 4.97 -2.62
C LEU A 66 -8.51 6.17 -3.11
N THR A 67 -7.87 7.02 -3.93
CA THR A 67 -8.47 8.25 -4.46
C THR A 67 -8.47 8.19 -5.97
N GLU A 68 -9.63 8.40 -6.56
CA GLU A 68 -9.76 8.59 -8.01
C GLU A 68 -9.74 10.07 -8.37
N HIS A 69 -8.85 10.40 -9.30
CA HIS A 69 -8.83 11.62 -10.09
C HIS A 69 -9.24 11.29 -11.53
N VAL A 70 -9.40 12.30 -12.38
CA VAL A 70 -9.96 12.18 -13.75
C VAL A 70 -9.50 10.95 -14.53
N ASN A 71 -8.19 10.67 -14.56
CA ASN A 71 -7.60 9.52 -15.25
C ASN A 71 -6.53 8.78 -14.42
N ILE A 72 -6.45 9.10 -13.13
CA ILE A 72 -5.42 8.58 -12.21
C ILE A 72 -6.11 8.01 -10.98
N VAL A 73 -5.75 6.79 -10.60
CA VAL A 73 -6.06 6.26 -9.27
C VAL A 73 -4.80 6.30 -8.43
N GLU A 74 -4.86 6.97 -7.28
CA GLU A 74 -3.83 6.93 -6.26
C GLU A 74 -4.21 5.90 -5.20
N ILE A 75 -3.25 5.06 -4.82
CA ILE A 75 -3.41 4.07 -3.76
C ILE A 75 -2.28 4.15 -2.76
N TYR A 76 -2.65 4.17 -1.47
CA TYR A 76 -1.73 4.14 -0.35
C TYR A 76 -1.82 2.79 0.35
N PHE A 77 -0.68 2.13 0.46
CA PHE A 77 -0.48 0.98 1.32
C PHE A 77 0.14 1.48 2.61
N ASP A 78 -0.59 1.30 3.70
CA ASP A 78 -0.22 1.80 5.01
C ASP A 78 0.51 0.70 5.78
N TYR A 79 1.60 1.07 6.46
CA TYR A 79 2.37 0.21 7.35
C TYR A 79 2.88 1.03 8.54
N ASP A 80 3.23 0.33 9.61
CA ASP A 80 3.82 0.90 10.83
C ASP A 80 5.32 0.61 10.80
N TRP A 81 6.14 1.63 10.55
CA TRP A 81 7.58 1.46 10.37
C TRP A 81 8.34 1.72 11.67
N ASP A 82 9.22 0.79 12.04
CA ASP A 82 10.15 0.96 13.16
C ASP A 82 11.30 1.98 12.92
N GLU A 83 11.26 2.72 11.80
CA GLU A 83 12.32 3.64 11.30
C GLU A 83 13.73 3.01 11.16
N GLU A 84 13.85 1.68 11.29
CA GLU A 84 15.11 0.97 11.05
C GLU A 84 15.28 0.69 9.56
N THR A 85 16.52 0.83 9.05
CA THR A 85 16.85 0.33 7.71
C THR A 85 16.75 -1.20 7.71
N PRO A 86 15.85 -1.82 6.92
CA PRO A 86 15.64 -3.24 7.05
C PRO A 86 16.78 -4.05 6.40
N GLU A 87 17.29 -5.05 7.12
CA GLU A 87 18.26 -5.98 6.55
C GLU A 87 17.61 -7.05 5.66
N THR A 88 16.38 -7.42 6.02
CA THR A 88 15.54 -8.42 5.35
C THR A 88 14.09 -7.94 5.31
N TYR A 89 13.32 -8.49 4.37
CA TYR A 89 11.96 -8.07 4.07
C TYR A 89 11.03 -9.26 4.04
N ASP A 90 9.81 -9.04 4.51
CA ASP A 90 8.66 -9.82 4.11
C ASP A 90 8.03 -9.18 2.86
N VAL A 91 7.71 -10.04 1.90
CA VAL A 91 7.16 -9.68 0.60
C VAL A 91 5.67 -9.96 0.64
N TRP A 92 4.88 -8.91 0.49
CA TRP A 92 3.42 -8.96 0.56
C TRP A 92 2.81 -8.78 -0.82
N TYR A 93 1.91 -9.67 -1.19
CA TYR A 93 1.05 -9.52 -2.36
C TYR A 93 -0.30 -8.95 -1.92
N VAL A 94 -0.71 -7.86 -2.56
CA VAL A 94 -1.99 -7.20 -2.34
C VAL A 94 -2.79 -7.19 -3.63
N GLU A 95 -4.05 -7.59 -3.55
CA GLU A 95 -4.98 -7.57 -4.68
C GLU A 95 -6.26 -6.84 -4.30
N ILE A 96 -6.66 -5.91 -5.17
CA ILE A 96 -7.78 -5.01 -4.94
C ILE A 96 -8.60 -4.94 -6.22
N ASP A 97 -9.92 -4.94 -6.05
CA ASP A 97 -10.87 -4.63 -7.10
C ASP A 97 -11.49 -3.26 -6.82
N TYR A 98 -11.35 -2.35 -7.79
CA TYR A 98 -11.87 -1.00 -7.72
C TYR A 98 -12.90 -0.76 -8.82
N SER A 99 -14.08 -0.25 -8.44
CA SER A 99 -15.14 0.10 -9.39
C SER A 99 -15.63 1.52 -9.16
N SER A 100 -15.83 2.24 -10.26
CA SER A 100 -16.42 3.57 -10.28
C SER A 100 -17.15 3.81 -11.59
N GLN A 101 -17.94 4.89 -11.66
CA GLN A 101 -18.64 5.26 -12.89
C GLN A 101 -17.68 5.67 -14.02
N THR A 102 -16.46 6.05 -13.67
CA THR A 102 -15.44 6.59 -14.58
C THR A 102 -14.21 5.69 -14.65
N VAL A 103 -14.29 4.46 -14.14
CA VAL A 103 -13.16 3.52 -14.07
C VAL A 103 -12.54 3.22 -15.44
N GLU A 104 -13.33 3.30 -16.51
CA GLU A 104 -12.87 3.12 -17.89
C GLU A 104 -11.94 4.26 -18.39
N ASN A 105 -11.98 5.42 -17.75
CA ASN A 105 -11.14 6.56 -18.08
C ASN A 105 -9.77 6.50 -17.39
N ILE A 106 -9.57 5.56 -16.47
CA ILE A 106 -8.32 5.43 -15.73
C ILE A 106 -7.22 4.90 -16.65
N THR A 107 -6.17 5.71 -16.81
CA THR A 107 -4.98 5.37 -17.60
C THR A 107 -3.76 5.10 -16.74
N THR A 108 -3.79 5.55 -15.48
CA THR A 108 -2.63 5.54 -14.59
C THR A 108 -3.04 5.08 -13.19
N VAL A 109 -2.24 4.19 -12.61
CA VAL A 109 -2.32 3.83 -11.18
C VAL A 109 -1.02 4.27 -10.52
N MET A 110 -1.12 5.13 -9.51
CA MET A 110 -0.01 5.61 -8.70
C MET A 110 -0.08 4.94 -7.33
N SER A 111 0.95 4.19 -6.97
CA SER A 111 1.00 3.44 -5.72
C SER A 111 2.07 3.98 -4.79
N TYR A 112 1.73 4.09 -3.51
CA TYR A 112 2.60 4.60 -2.45
C TYR A 112 2.64 3.62 -1.28
N LEU A 113 3.81 3.48 -0.67
CA LEU A 113 3.97 2.86 0.64
C LEU A 113 4.11 3.99 1.66
N ARG A 114 3.21 4.05 2.65
CA ARG A 114 3.08 5.14 3.60
C ARG A 114 3.20 4.63 5.03
N ASP A 115 4.13 5.21 5.75
CA ASP A 115 4.25 5.02 7.20
C ASP A 115 3.14 5.82 7.91
N ILE A 116 2.34 5.15 8.74
CA ILE A 116 1.22 5.75 9.47
C ILE A 116 1.59 6.33 10.83
N ASP A 117 2.74 5.94 11.39
CA ASP A 117 3.24 6.44 12.67
C ASP A 117 4.73 6.75 12.61
N PRO A 118 5.18 7.66 11.71
CA PRO A 118 6.58 8.03 11.69
C PRO A 118 6.94 8.69 13.03
N GLU A 119 8.10 8.37 13.61
CA GLU A 119 8.56 8.91 14.89
C GLU A 119 8.63 10.44 14.87
N THR A 120 8.81 11.03 13.68
CA THR A 120 8.79 12.48 13.43
C THR A 120 7.37 13.09 13.43
N SER A 121 6.32 12.27 13.35
CA SER A 121 4.91 12.63 13.48
C SER A 121 4.45 12.49 14.94
N ARG A 122 4.78 13.47 15.78
CA ARG A 122 4.27 13.52 17.16
C ARG A 122 3.13 14.51 17.29
N GLY A 123 1.93 14.00 17.55
CA GLY A 123 0.75 14.78 17.91
C GLY A 123 0.75 15.24 19.38
N THR A 124 -0.18 16.13 19.73
CA THR A 124 -0.32 16.66 21.09
C THR A 124 -1.47 15.97 21.82
N GLU A 125 -1.19 15.35 22.97
CA GLU A 125 -2.23 14.99 23.94
C GLU A 125 -2.61 16.23 24.76
N THR A 126 -3.90 16.53 24.88
CA THR A 126 -4.41 17.62 25.72
C THR A 126 -5.46 17.08 26.68
N THR A 127 -5.24 17.29 27.97
CA THR A 127 -6.25 17.03 29.00
C THR A 127 -7.10 18.29 29.21
N VAL A 128 -8.40 18.20 28.94
CA VAL A 128 -9.35 19.27 29.27
C VAL A 128 -9.71 19.17 30.75
N LYS A 129 -9.35 20.19 31.55
CA LYS A 129 -9.84 20.34 32.92
C LYS A 129 -11.09 21.21 32.93
N TYR A 130 -12.18 20.70 33.49
CA TYR A 130 -13.37 21.50 33.78
C TYR A 130 -13.19 22.26 35.11
N PRO A 131 -13.80 23.47 35.23
CA PRO A 131 -13.74 24.28 36.44
C PRO A 131 -14.49 23.66 37.62
#